data_AF-A0A7Z0AY81-F1
#
_entry.id   AF-A0A7Z0AY81-F1
#
_cell.length_a   1.000
_cell.length_b   1.000
_cell.length_c   1.000
_cell.angle_alpha   90.00
_cell.angle_beta   90.00
_cell.angle_gamma   90.00
#
_symmetry.space_group_name_H-M   'P 1'
#
loop_
_entity.id
_entity.type
_entity.pdbx_description
1 polymer ?
#
loop_
_entity_poly.entity_id
_entity_poly.type
_entity_poly.pdbx_seq_one_letter_code
_entity_poly.pdbx_strand_id
1 'polypeptide(L)'
;MVVDAGVADALAAFGAHQDDVKAAREQAPEPAFEVYEENWEAVQVFSALSTQWRMSAFSGFGTARLVHTGLDYGAIEPVYRLIGIRRDRRAAIFQQIRVMEEAALDALLPE
;
A
#
# COMPACT_ATOMS: atom_id res chain seq x y z
N MET A 1 -1.43 2.90 10.20
CA MET A 1 -1.55 4.04 11.13
C MET A 1 -0.17 4.24 11.72
N VAL A 2 0.49 5.34 11.37
CA VAL A 2 1.90 5.61 11.71
C VAL A 2 2.00 5.82 13.21
N VAL A 3 2.92 5.11 13.84
CA VAL A 3 3.22 5.19 15.27
C VAL A 3 4.23 6.33 15.41
N ASP A 4 3.78 7.51 15.82
CA ASP A 4 4.66 8.64 16.10
C ASP A 4 5.60 8.31 17.27
N ALA A 5 6.76 8.96 17.38
CA ALA A 5 7.78 8.65 18.39
C ALA A 5 7.24 8.71 19.84
N GLY A 6 6.13 9.43 20.07
CA GLY A 6 5.43 9.50 21.36
C GLY A 6 4.48 8.34 21.67
N VAL A 7 4.27 7.37 20.78
CA VAL A 7 3.28 6.29 21.00
C VAL A 7 3.75 5.29 22.04
N ALA A 8 5.03 4.93 22.07
CA ALA A 8 5.55 4.04 23.11
C ALA A 8 5.39 4.66 24.51
N ASP A 9 5.60 5.98 24.62
CA ASP A 9 5.44 6.71 25.87
C ASP A 9 3.96 6.86 26.25
N ALA A 10 3.07 7.04 25.26
CA ALA A 10 1.63 6.99 25.48
C ALA A 10 1.19 5.59 25.96
N LEU A 11 1.63 4.51 25.31
CA LEU A 11 1.33 3.14 25.71
C LEU A 11 1.77 2.86 27.16
N ALA A 12 2.97 3.31 27.54
CA ALA A 12 3.46 3.22 28.91
C ALA A 12 2.58 4.02 29.89
N ALA A 13 2.18 5.25 29.52
CA ALA A 13 1.32 6.10 30.34
C ALA A 13 -0.10 5.52 30.52
N PHE A 14 -0.60 4.79 29.51
CA PHE A 14 -1.87 4.06 29.56
C PHE A 14 -1.77 2.68 30.26
N GLY A 15 -0.58 2.28 30.72
CA GLY A 15 -0.37 1.03 31.46
C GLY A 15 -0.30 -0.23 30.60
N ALA A 16 0.09 -0.11 29.33
CA ALA A 16 0.34 -1.26 28.47
C ALA A 16 1.43 -2.19 29.04
N HIS A 17 1.40 -3.47 28.66
CA HIS A 17 2.39 -4.44 29.11
C HIS A 17 3.79 -4.05 28.64
N GLN A 18 4.81 -4.29 29.47
CA GLN A 18 6.18 -3.85 29.16
C GLN A 18 6.73 -4.44 27.87
N ASP A 19 6.36 -5.69 27.55
CA ASP A 19 6.75 -6.33 26.30
C ASP A 19 6.14 -5.62 25.08
N ASP A 20 4.91 -5.11 25.19
CA ASP A 20 4.24 -4.37 24.12
C ASP A 20 4.89 -2.99 23.92
N VAL A 21 5.25 -2.31 25.01
CA VAL A 21 5.95 -1.02 24.97
C VAL A 21 7.35 -1.19 24.35
N LYS A 22 8.06 -2.27 24.69
CA LYS A 22 9.38 -2.59 24.13
C LYS A 22 9.28 -2.88 22.63
N ALA A 23 8.32 -3.70 22.20
CA ALA A 23 8.08 -3.98 20.80
C ALA A 23 7.77 -2.70 20.00
N ALA A 24 6.95 -1.80 20.55
CA ALA A 24 6.64 -0.52 19.90
C ALA A 24 7.86 0.40 19.76
N ARG A 25 8.81 0.37 20.72
CA ARG A 25 10.07 1.14 20.65
C ARG A 25 11.07 0.57 19.66
N GLU A 26 11.05 -0.75 19.47
CA GLU A 26 11.93 -1.45 18.54
C GLU A 26 11.41 -1.40 17.10
N GLN A 27 10.13 -1.08 16.92
CA GLN A 27 9.56 -0.73 15.63
C GLN A 27 10.12 0.62 15.16
N ALA A 28 11.24 0.58 14.45
CA ALA A 28 11.73 1.74 13.73
C ALA A 28 10.66 2.15 12.70
N PRO A 29 10.26 3.44 12.64
CA PRO A 29 9.39 3.89 11.57
C PRO A 29 10.06 3.60 10.24
N GLU A 30 9.30 3.07 9.27
CA GLU A 30 9.79 3.01 7.91
C GLU A 30 10.17 4.43 7.47
N PRO A 31 11.32 4.60 6.78
CA PRO A 31 11.76 5.92 6.35
C PRO A 31 10.66 6.54 5.49
N ALA A 32 10.09 7.66 5.96
CA ALA A 32 9.18 8.44 5.17
C ALA A 32 9.91 8.95 3.92
N PHE A 33 9.22 8.93 2.78
CA PHE A 33 9.72 9.48 1.52
C PHE A 33 8.85 10.64 1.07
N GLU A 34 9.46 11.60 0.39
CA GLU A 34 8.76 12.73 -0.18
C GLU A 34 8.09 12.33 -1.51
N VAL A 35 6.87 12.82 -1.73
CA VAL A 35 6.12 12.63 -2.98
C VAL A 35 5.89 13.99 -3.59
N TYR A 36 6.33 14.16 -4.84
CA TYR A 36 6.05 15.38 -5.62
C TYR A 36 4.53 15.60 -5.77
N GLU A 37 4.09 16.86 -5.72
CA GLU A 37 2.67 17.25 -5.70
C GLU A 37 1.89 16.65 -6.88
N GLU A 38 2.49 16.60 -8.07
CA GLU A 38 1.86 16.05 -9.28
C GLU A 38 1.60 14.54 -9.22
N ASN A 39 2.27 13.82 -8.32
CA ASN A 39 2.16 12.38 -8.12
C ASN A 39 1.28 12.04 -6.91
N TRP A 40 0.94 13.02 -6.08
CA TRP A 40 0.22 12.78 -4.83
C TRP A 40 -1.15 12.11 -5.07
N GLU A 41 -1.92 12.61 -6.04
CA GLU A 41 -3.20 12.00 -6.43
C GLU A 41 -3.03 10.53 -6.85
N ALA A 42 -1.96 10.20 -7.55
CA ALA A 42 -1.68 8.82 -7.97
C ALA A 42 -1.31 7.92 -6.79
N VAL A 43 -0.47 8.39 -5.87
CA VAL A 43 -0.13 7.66 -4.64
C VAL A 43 -1.38 7.40 -3.79
N GLN A 44 -2.25 8.39 -3.65
CA GLN A 44 -3.51 8.23 -2.92
C GLN A 44 -4.42 7.17 -3.56
N VAL A 45 -4.58 7.20 -4.89
CA VAL A 45 -5.39 6.20 -5.60
C VAL A 45 -4.76 4.82 -5.50
N PHE A 46 -3.46 4.69 -5.75
CA PHE A 46 -2.75 3.41 -5.67
C PHE A 46 -2.84 2.80 -4.26
N SER A 47 -2.65 3.61 -3.22
CA SER A 47 -2.79 3.18 -1.83
C SER A 47 -4.21 2.70 -1.52
N ALA A 48 -5.23 3.38 -2.03
CA ALA A 48 -6.63 2.96 -1.88
C ALA A 48 -6.95 1.63 -2.60
N LEU A 49 -6.17 1.27 -3.63
CA LEU A 49 -6.28 0.01 -4.37
C LEU A 49 -5.44 -1.13 -3.77
N SER A 50 -4.78 -0.92 -2.62
CA SER A 50 -3.88 -1.90 -1.98
C SER A 50 -4.47 -3.29 -1.75
N THR A 51 -5.79 -3.41 -1.63
CA THR A 51 -6.52 -4.68 -1.44
C THR A 51 -7.10 -5.27 -2.71
N GLN A 52 -7.01 -4.54 -3.83
CA GLN A 52 -7.69 -4.84 -5.09
C GLN A 52 -6.76 -5.53 -6.08
N TRP A 53 -6.10 -6.60 -5.63
CA TRP A 53 -5.24 -7.40 -6.49
C TRP A 53 -5.96 -8.63 -7.03
N ARG A 54 -5.79 -8.87 -8.32
CA ARG A 54 -6.09 -10.17 -8.92
C ARG A 54 -4.99 -11.14 -8.55
N MET A 55 -5.40 -12.28 -8.03
CA MET A 55 -4.51 -13.38 -7.68
C MET A 55 -4.85 -14.60 -8.52
N SER A 56 -3.81 -15.29 -8.98
CA SER A 56 -3.94 -16.58 -9.65
C SER A 56 -3.19 -17.64 -8.85
N ALA A 57 -3.78 -18.83 -8.75
CA ALA A 57 -3.10 -19.98 -8.19
C ALA A 57 -2.20 -20.60 -9.25
N PHE A 58 -0.89 -20.57 -9.02
CA PHE A 58 0.07 -21.33 -9.82
C PHE A 58 0.34 -22.65 -9.09
N SER A 59 0.04 -23.77 -9.76
CA SER A 59 0.31 -25.12 -9.24
C SER A 59 1.43 -25.76 -10.06
N GLY A 60 2.53 -26.07 -9.40
CA GLY A 60 3.68 -26.76 -9.97
C GLY A 60 4.46 -27.50 -8.89
N PHE A 61 5.09 -28.63 -9.23
CA PHE A 61 5.94 -29.41 -8.33
C PHE A 61 5.36 -29.66 -6.92
N GLY A 62 4.07 -30.02 -6.84
CA GLY A 62 3.40 -30.37 -5.58
C GLY A 62 3.11 -29.20 -4.64
N THR A 63 3.39 -27.96 -5.03
CA THR A 63 3.12 -26.76 -4.23
C THR A 63 2.21 -25.82 -5.01
N ALA A 64 1.14 -25.35 -4.38
CA ALA A 64 0.29 -24.30 -4.92
C ALA A 64 0.67 -22.96 -4.27
N ARG A 65 0.94 -21.94 -5.09
CA ARG A 65 1.22 -20.58 -4.61
C ARG A 65 0.24 -19.59 -5.22
N LEU A 66 -0.24 -18.66 -4.40
CA LEU A 66 -0.99 -17.50 -4.87
C LEU A 66 0.01 -16.45 -5.35
N VAL A 67 -0.17 -15.99 -6.59
CA VAL A 67 0.67 -14.98 -7.22
C VAL A 67 -0.23 -13.81 -7.63
N HIS A 68 0.20 -12.60 -7.29
CA HIS A 68 -0.42 -11.38 -7.75
C HIS A 68 -0.14 -11.22 -9.25
N THR A 69 -1.18 -11.05 -10.05
CA THR A 69 -1.04 -10.90 -11.52
C THR A 69 -1.27 -9.47 -11.99
N GLY A 70 -1.84 -8.62 -11.14
CA GLY A 70 -2.15 -7.22 -11.43
C GLY A 70 -3.33 -6.72 -10.60
N LEU A 71 -3.55 -5.42 -10.61
CA LEU A 71 -4.68 -4.73 -10.00
C LEU A 71 -5.98 -5.01 -10.78
N ASP A 72 -7.10 -5.02 -10.06
CA ASP A 72 -8.41 -5.00 -10.71
C ASP A 72 -8.73 -3.58 -11.21
N TYR A 73 -8.54 -3.37 -12.51
CA TYR A 73 -8.84 -2.08 -13.13
C TYR A 73 -10.31 -1.67 -13.03
N GLY A 74 -11.23 -2.62 -12.80
CA GLY A 74 -12.64 -2.33 -12.55
C GLY A 74 -12.87 -1.52 -11.26
N ALA A 75 -11.97 -1.65 -10.27
CA ALA A 75 -12.04 -0.93 -9.00
C ALA A 75 -11.53 0.52 -9.09
N ILE A 76 -10.78 0.87 -10.14
CA ILE A 76 -10.13 2.19 -10.28
C ILE A 76 -11.17 3.31 -10.41
N GLU A 77 -12.19 3.12 -11.26
CA GLU A 77 -13.18 4.16 -11.51
C GLU A 77 -14.07 4.48 -10.29
N PRO A 78 -14.53 3.51 -9.48
CA PRO A 78 -15.07 3.76 -8.14
C PRO A 78 -14.13 4.55 -7.22
N VAL A 79 -12.85 4.18 -7.16
CA VAL A 79 -11.86 4.85 -6.30
C VAL A 79 -11.65 6.31 -6.74
N TYR A 80 -11.57 6.59 -8.04
CA TYR A 80 -11.52 7.96 -8.55
C TYR A 80 -12.69 8.82 -8.07
N ARG A 81 -13.90 8.26 -8.00
CA ARG A 81 -15.07 8.99 -7.50
C ARG A 81 -15.02 9.22 -6.00
N LEU A 82 -14.58 8.23 -5.22
CA LEU A 82 -14.49 8.35 -3.77
C LEU A 82 -13.42 9.35 -3.32
N ILE A 83 -12.28 9.39 -4.02
CA ILE A 83 -11.18 10.33 -3.73
C ILE A 83 -11.48 11.73 -4.31
N GLY A 84 -12.33 11.83 -5.32
CA GLY A 84 -12.67 13.12 -5.94
C GLY A 84 -11.76 13.52 -7.10
N ILE A 85 -11.16 12.54 -7.78
CA ILE A 85 -10.28 12.78 -8.94
C ILE A 85 -11.06 13.37 -10.11
N ARG A 86 -10.60 14.54 -10.56
CA ARG A 86 -11.18 15.26 -11.70
C ARG A 86 -11.10 14.42 -12.98
N ARG A 87 -12.16 14.47 -13.79
CA ARG A 87 -12.30 13.61 -14.99
C ARG A 87 -11.17 13.78 -16.02
N ASP A 88 -10.68 14.99 -16.19
CA ASP A 88 -9.57 15.34 -17.08
C ASP A 88 -8.22 14.76 -16.62
N ARG A 89 -8.07 14.50 -15.32
CA ARG A 89 -6.84 13.93 -14.72
C ARG A 89 -6.80 12.41 -14.72
N ARG A 90 -7.97 11.74 -14.79
CA ARG A 90 -8.08 10.28 -14.64
C ARG A 90 -7.22 9.48 -15.62
N ALA A 91 -7.11 9.93 -16.86
CA ALA A 91 -6.30 9.25 -17.86
C ALA A 91 -4.80 9.32 -17.53
N ALA A 92 -4.32 10.47 -17.05
CA ALA A 92 -2.93 10.65 -16.63
C ALA A 92 -2.61 9.81 -15.38
N ILE A 93 -3.48 9.88 -14.37
CA ILE A 93 -3.33 9.10 -13.14
C ILE A 93 -3.39 7.59 -13.43
N PHE A 94 -4.23 7.16 -14.38
CA PHE A 94 -4.26 5.75 -14.77
C PHE A 94 -2.91 5.27 -15.30
N GLN A 95 -2.20 6.08 -16.09
CA GLN A 95 -0.85 5.71 -16.53
C GLN A 95 0.15 5.67 -15.37
N GLN A 96 0.05 6.60 -14.41
CA GLN A 96 0.89 6.57 -13.20
C GLN A 96 0.63 5.32 -12.36
N ILE A 97 -0.64 4.89 -12.23
CA ILE A 97 -1.00 3.64 -11.54
C ILE A 97 -0.38 2.43 -12.22
N ARG A 98 -0.35 2.38 -13.57
CA ARG A 98 0.29 1.27 -14.30
C ARG A 98 1.78 1.17 -14.01
N VAL A 99 2.47 2.30 -13.90
CA VAL A 99 3.90 2.33 -13.53
C VAL A 99 4.10 1.81 -12.09
N MET A 100 3.24 2.23 -11.15
CA MET A 100 3.30 1.74 -9.77
C MET A 100 2.95 0.25 -9.66
N GLU A 101 1.99 -0.23 -10.46
CA GLU A 101 1.61 -1.64 -10.54
C GLU A 101 2.77 -2.50 -11.03
N GLU A 102 3.47 -2.09 -12.10
CA GLU A 102 4.64 -2.79 -12.62
C GLU A 102 5.74 -2.91 -11.56
N ALA A 103 6.10 -1.80 -10.91
CA ALA A 103 7.09 -1.80 -9.84
C ALA A 103 6.66 -2.67 -8.64
N ALA A 104 5.37 -2.69 -8.31
CA ALA A 104 4.85 -3.53 -7.23
C ALA A 104 4.85 -5.01 -7.61
N LEU A 105 4.56 -5.37 -8.87
CA LEU A 105 4.68 -6.75 -9.35
C LEU A 105 6.12 -7.23 -9.29
N ASP A 106 7.09 -6.40 -9.70
CA ASP A 106 8.51 -6.72 -9.59
C ASP A 106 8.94 -6.97 -8.14
N ALA A 107 8.40 -6.20 -7.19
CA ALA A 107 8.69 -6.38 -5.76
C ALA A 107 7.99 -7.60 -5.14
N LEU A 108 6.82 -8.01 -5.67
CA LEU A 108 6.01 -9.11 -5.15
C LEU A 108 6.36 -10.47 -5.77
N LEU A 109 6.97 -10.47 -6.96
CA LEU A 109 7.44 -11.67 -7.62
C LEU A 109 8.83 -12.04 -7.06
N PRO A 110 9.01 -13.28 -6.57
CA PRO A 110 10.33 -13.75 -6.16
C PRO A 110 11.25 -13.90 -7.39
N GLU A 111 12.55 -13.65 -7.22
CA GLU A 111 13.58 -14.11 -8.18
C GLU A 111 13.59 -15.64 -8.35
#